data_AF-A0A3S5YN05-F1
#
_entry.id   AF-A0A3S5YN05-F1
#
_cell.length_a   1.000
_cell.length_b   1.000
_cell.length_c   1.000
_cell.angle_alpha   90.00
_cell.angle_beta   90.00
_cell.angle_gamma   90.00
#
_symmetry.space_group_name_H-M   'P 1'
#
loop_
_entity.id
_entity.type
_entity.pdbx_description
1 polymer ?
#
loop_
_entity_poly.entity_id
_entity_poly.type
_entity_poly.pdbx_seq_one_letter_code
_entity_poly.pdbx_strand_id
1 'polypeptide(L)'
;MIEQNGSVVGGGGIAPLSCSEPDICELQKMYFLPVIRGQGLAKKLALMALDHAREQGFKRCYLETAAFLREAIALYERLGFEHISEPLGCTGHIDCEVRMLKIL
;
A
#
# COMPACT_ATOMS: atom_id res chain seq x y z
N MET A 1 3.93 11.85 2.96
CA MET A 1 3.64 12.86 1.91
C MET A 1 4.94 13.15 1.17
N ILE A 2 4.91 13.19 -0.16
CA ILE A 2 6.05 13.54 -1.01
C ILE A 2 5.69 14.85 -1.74
N GLU A 3 6.51 15.87 -1.56
CA GLU A 3 6.37 17.17 -2.21
C GLU A 3 7.52 17.40 -3.19
N GLN A 4 7.22 17.92 -4.38
CA GLN A 4 8.23 18.32 -5.37
C GLN A 4 7.79 19.66 -5.98
N ASN A 5 8.68 20.67 -5.92
CA ASN A 5 8.42 22.04 -6.38
C ASN A 5 7.10 22.65 -5.85
N GLY A 6 6.79 22.44 -4.55
CA GLY A 6 5.57 22.98 -3.92
C GLY A 6 4.27 22.29 -4.31
N SER A 7 4.33 21.16 -5.03
CA SER A 7 3.17 20.32 -5.35
C SER A 7 3.29 18.97 -4.65
N VAL A 8 2.18 18.47 -4.09
CA VAL A 8 2.14 17.13 -3.51
C VAL A 8 2.09 16.10 -4.63
N VAL A 9 3.24 15.46 -4.88
CA VAL A 9 3.44 14.52 -5.99
C VAL A 9 3.20 13.07 -5.61
N GLY A 10 3.08 12.77 -4.31
CA GLY A 10 2.64 11.47 -3.84
C GLY A 10 2.27 11.42 -2.37
N GLY A 11 1.43 10.47 -2.01
CA GLY A 11 0.94 10.26 -0.66
C GLY A 11 0.82 8.77 -0.38
N GLY A 12 0.73 8.42 0.89
CA GLY A 12 0.60 7.04 1.34
C GLY A 12 0.60 7.01 2.85
N GLY A 13 -0.15 6.08 3.42
CA GLY A 13 -0.26 5.90 4.86
C GLY A 13 -0.73 4.51 5.21
N ILE A 14 -0.75 4.22 6.50
CA ILE A 14 -1.24 2.95 7.04
C ILE A 14 -2.32 3.24 8.06
N ALA A 15 -3.37 2.43 8.03
CA ALA A 15 -4.45 2.46 9.01
C ALA A 15 -4.75 1.02 9.47
N PRO A 16 -5.29 0.82 10.69
CA PRO A 16 -5.86 -0.47 11.07
C PRO A 16 -6.92 -0.90 10.04
N LEU A 17 -6.91 -2.16 9.65
CA LEU A 17 -7.91 -2.67 8.71
C LEU A 17 -9.22 -2.97 9.46
N SER A 18 -10.28 -2.22 9.15
CA SER A 18 -11.61 -2.39 9.74
C SER A 18 -12.16 -3.80 9.49
N CYS A 19 -12.99 -4.32 10.41
CA CYS A 19 -13.57 -5.68 10.32
C CYS A 19 -12.56 -6.81 10.12
N SER A 20 -11.31 -6.63 10.54
CA SER A 20 -10.25 -7.64 10.40
C SER A 20 -9.56 -7.90 11.74
N GLU A 21 -8.56 -8.77 11.73
CA GLU A 21 -7.75 -9.01 12.92
C GLU A 21 -6.93 -7.77 13.30
N PRO A 22 -6.75 -7.51 14.61
CA PRO A 22 -6.14 -6.26 15.10
C PRO A 22 -4.66 -6.10 14.73
N ASP A 23 -4.00 -7.19 14.31
CA ASP A 23 -2.61 -7.19 13.85
C ASP A 23 -2.49 -6.91 12.33
N ILE A 24 -3.60 -6.68 11.63
CA ILE A 24 -3.64 -6.34 10.22
C ILE A 24 -3.86 -4.83 10.04
N CYS A 25 -2.95 -4.23 9.29
CA CYS A 25 -3.12 -2.86 8.81
C CYS A 25 -3.33 -2.84 7.29
N GLU A 26 -3.96 -1.78 6.78
CA GLU A 26 -4.13 -1.53 5.37
C GLU A 26 -3.20 -0.42 4.89
N LEU A 27 -2.54 -0.64 3.75
CA LEU A 27 -1.78 0.38 3.04
C LEU A 27 -2.72 1.22 2.17
N GLN A 28 -3.02 2.44 2.61
CA GLN A 28 -4.04 3.29 2.00
C GLN A 28 -3.44 4.50 1.28
N LYS A 29 -4.23 5.04 0.32
CA LYS A 29 -4.01 6.34 -0.34
C LYS A 29 -2.65 6.46 -1.01
N MET A 30 -2.15 5.34 -1.52
CA MET A 30 -0.86 5.25 -2.18
C MET A 30 -0.97 5.77 -3.62
N TYR A 31 -0.97 7.09 -3.77
CA TYR A 31 -1.02 7.76 -5.07
C TYR A 31 0.36 8.32 -5.41
N PHE A 32 0.77 8.13 -6.67
CA PHE A 32 1.99 8.68 -7.20
C PHE A 32 1.69 9.29 -8.56
N LEU A 33 2.01 10.56 -8.74
CA LEU A 33 1.89 11.18 -10.06
C LEU A 33 2.89 10.52 -11.04
N PRO A 34 2.57 10.41 -12.34
CA PRO A 34 3.49 9.83 -13.33
C PRO A 34 4.88 10.49 -13.34
N VAL A 35 4.96 11.75 -12.95
CA VAL A 35 6.20 12.56 -12.87
C VAL A 35 7.26 11.99 -11.90
N ILE A 36 6.86 11.16 -10.92
CA ILE A 36 7.79 10.52 -9.96
C ILE A 36 8.06 9.04 -10.26
N ARG A 37 7.59 8.51 -11.40
CA ARG A 37 7.91 7.14 -11.84
C ARG A 37 9.42 7.00 -12.13
N GLY A 38 9.97 5.82 -11.87
CA GLY A 38 11.38 5.50 -12.14
C GLY A 38 12.40 6.09 -11.14
N GLN A 39 11.98 6.89 -10.16
CA GLN A 39 12.90 7.58 -9.23
C GLN A 39 13.07 6.85 -7.88
N GLY A 40 12.48 5.66 -7.70
CA GLY A 40 12.55 4.90 -6.44
C GLY A 40 11.78 5.52 -5.26
N LEU A 41 11.16 6.68 -5.45
CA LEU A 41 10.41 7.40 -4.42
C LEU A 41 9.19 6.62 -3.92
N ALA A 42 8.48 5.94 -4.82
CA ALA A 42 7.35 5.08 -4.46
C ALA A 42 7.77 3.93 -3.54
N LYS A 43 8.90 3.28 -3.86
CA LYS A 43 9.49 2.22 -3.04
C LYS A 43 9.87 2.75 -1.66
N LYS A 44 10.53 3.92 -1.60
CA LYS A 44 10.93 4.54 -0.33
C LYS A 44 9.73 4.87 0.55
N LEU A 45 8.66 5.43 -0.03
CA LEU A 45 7.44 5.74 0.73
C LEU A 45 6.76 4.48 1.25
N ALA A 46 6.61 3.47 0.41
CA ALA A 46 6.03 2.19 0.82
C ALA A 46 6.86 1.54 1.94
N LEU A 47 8.19 1.55 1.86
CA LEU A 47 9.04 1.01 2.93
C LEU A 47 8.89 1.79 4.24
N MET A 48 8.92 3.13 4.20
CA MET A 48 8.69 3.96 5.40
C MET A 48 7.33 3.69 6.03
N ALA A 49 6.29 3.47 5.20
CA ALA A 49 4.98 3.09 5.68
C ALA A 49 5.05 1.71 6.37
N LEU A 50 5.60 0.68 5.73
CA LEU A 50 5.71 -0.67 6.30
C LEU A 50 6.51 -0.70 7.60
N ASP A 51 7.59 0.08 7.69
CA ASP A 51 8.38 0.20 8.92
C ASP A 51 7.56 0.87 10.03
N HIS A 52 6.79 1.90 9.71
CA HIS A 52 5.86 2.51 10.65
C HIS A 52 4.80 1.50 11.12
N ALA A 53 4.26 0.65 10.25
CA ALA A 53 3.33 -0.40 10.68
C ALA A 53 3.94 -1.37 11.69
N ARG A 54 5.21 -1.78 11.48
CA ARG A 54 5.94 -2.63 12.43
C ARG A 54 6.10 -1.95 13.78
N GLU A 55 6.46 -0.67 13.79
CA GLU A 55 6.59 0.13 15.01
C GLU A 55 5.27 0.24 15.79
N GLN A 56 4.13 0.27 15.08
CA GLN A 56 2.80 0.24 15.68
C GLN A 56 2.34 -1.15 16.14
N GLY A 57 3.14 -2.20 15.92
CA GLY A 57 2.87 -3.57 16.36
C GLY A 57 2.02 -4.40 15.40
N PHE A 58 1.78 -3.92 14.17
CA PHE A 58 1.13 -4.73 13.15
C PHE A 58 2.05 -5.85 12.67
N LYS A 59 1.47 -7.01 12.36
CA LYS A 59 2.18 -8.19 11.85
C LYS A 59 1.93 -8.42 10.37
N ARG A 60 0.86 -7.84 9.84
CA ARG A 60 0.38 -8.07 8.49
C ARG A 60 -0.05 -6.75 7.87
N CYS A 61 0.33 -6.54 6.62
CA CYS A 61 -0.06 -5.37 5.83
C CYS A 61 -0.84 -5.83 4.60
N TYR A 62 -2.07 -5.36 4.49
CA TYR A 62 -3.00 -5.63 3.40
C TYR A 62 -3.09 -4.44 2.45
N LEU A 63 -3.35 -4.69 1.17
CA LEU A 63 -3.69 -3.64 0.21
C LEU A 63 -4.63 -4.16 -0.87
N GLU A 64 -5.34 -3.22 -1.47
CA GLU A 64 -6.16 -3.43 -2.66
C GLU A 64 -5.75 -2.45 -3.75
N THR A 65 -5.76 -2.90 -5.00
CA THR A 65 -5.40 -2.08 -6.15
C THR A 65 -6.15 -2.52 -7.41
N ALA A 66 -6.20 -1.64 -8.40
CA ALA A 66 -6.84 -1.95 -9.68
C ALA A 66 -5.90 -2.75 -10.60
N ALA A 67 -6.43 -3.75 -11.32
CA ALA A 67 -5.60 -4.66 -12.14
C ALA A 67 -4.82 -3.94 -13.26
N PHE A 68 -5.30 -2.78 -13.72
CA PHE A 68 -4.59 -1.98 -14.74
C PHE A 68 -3.34 -1.27 -14.20
N LEU A 69 -3.17 -1.14 -12.87
CA LEU A 69 -2.02 -0.50 -12.23
C LEU A 69 -0.81 -1.46 -12.14
N ARG A 70 -0.40 -2.04 -13.27
CA ARG A 70 0.65 -3.08 -13.35
C ARG A 70 1.97 -2.68 -12.70
N GLU A 71 2.36 -1.41 -12.82
CA GLU A 71 3.58 -0.89 -12.20
C GLU A 71 3.52 -0.89 -10.66
N ALA A 72 2.35 -0.62 -10.09
CA ALA A 72 2.12 -0.66 -8.65
C ALA A 72 2.12 -2.11 -8.15
N ILE A 73 1.44 -3.02 -8.85
CA ILE A 73 1.43 -4.45 -8.56
C ILE A 73 2.88 -4.99 -8.53
N ALA A 74 3.67 -4.72 -9.58
CA ALA A 74 5.07 -5.14 -9.64
C ALA A 74 5.96 -4.49 -8.57
N LEU A 75 5.59 -3.30 -8.06
CA LEU A 75 6.27 -2.71 -6.91
C LEU A 75 5.95 -3.50 -5.64
N TYR A 76 4.67 -3.80 -5.38
CA TYR A 76 4.25 -4.54 -4.19
C TYR A 76 4.78 -5.96 -4.17
N GLU A 77 4.78 -6.66 -5.30
CA GLU A 77 5.40 -7.99 -5.44
C GLU A 77 6.89 -7.94 -5.06
N ARG A 78 7.64 -6.93 -5.53
CA ARG A 78 9.06 -6.72 -5.17
C ARG A 78 9.28 -6.34 -3.72
N LEU A 79 8.26 -5.78 -3.06
CA LEU A 79 8.27 -5.51 -1.62
C LEU A 79 7.90 -6.76 -0.80
N GLY A 80 7.57 -7.87 -1.46
CA GLY A 80 7.18 -9.14 -0.83
C GLY A 80 5.74 -9.14 -0.36
N PHE A 81 4.85 -8.46 -1.08
CA PHE A 81 3.42 -8.73 -1.00
C PHE A 81 3.08 -9.91 -1.91
N GLU A 82 2.15 -10.74 -1.43
CA GLU A 82 1.64 -11.90 -2.14
C GLU A 82 0.17 -11.70 -2.49
N HIS A 83 -0.25 -12.16 -3.66
CA HIS A 83 -1.64 -12.09 -4.09
C HIS A 83 -2.50 -13.02 -3.24
N ILE A 84 -3.67 -12.54 -2.82
CA ILE A 84 -4.67 -13.34 -2.11
C ILE A 84 -5.98 -13.38 -2.89
N SER A 85 -6.71 -14.48 -2.77
CA SER A 85 -7.97 -14.69 -3.49
C SER A 85 -9.13 -13.91 -2.86
N GLU A 86 -9.17 -13.88 -1.53
CA GLU A 86 -10.28 -13.32 -0.76
C GLU A 86 -9.93 -11.95 -0.17
N PRO A 87 -10.89 -11.00 -0.13
CA PRO A 87 -10.70 -9.74 0.58
C PRO A 87 -10.56 -9.95 2.08
N LEU A 88 -9.75 -9.09 2.71
CA LEU A 88 -9.65 -8.99 4.15
C LEU A 88 -10.33 -7.72 4.63
N GLY A 89 -11.11 -7.84 5.70
CA GLY A 89 -11.75 -6.71 6.36
C GLY A 89 -12.78 -5.95 5.51
N CYS A 90 -13.08 -4.75 5.95
CA CYS A 90 -13.99 -3.80 5.31
C CYS A 90 -13.17 -2.61 4.78
N THR A 91 -12.61 -2.72 3.57
CA THR A 91 -11.83 -1.63 2.94
C THR A 91 -12.71 -0.54 2.34
N GLY A 92 -13.95 -0.87 1.97
CA GLY A 92 -14.84 0.04 1.26
C GLY A 92 -14.47 0.28 -0.20
N HIS A 93 -13.50 -0.46 -0.76
CA HIS A 93 -13.21 -0.41 -2.19
C HIS A 93 -14.17 -1.32 -2.95
N ILE A 94 -14.98 -0.72 -3.82
CA ILE A 94 -16.01 -1.44 -4.59
C ILE A 94 -15.41 -1.97 -5.91
N ASP A 95 -14.33 -1.36 -6.40
CA ASP A 95 -13.77 -1.58 -7.75
C ASP A 95 -12.31 -2.05 -7.78
N CYS A 96 -11.78 -2.60 -6.68
CA CYS A 96 -10.42 -3.14 -6.66
C CYS A 96 -10.41 -4.65 -6.91
N GLU A 97 -9.75 -5.04 -7.99
CA GLU A 97 -9.69 -6.44 -8.47
C GLU A 97 -8.50 -7.21 -7.89
N VAL A 98 -7.43 -6.52 -7.51
CA VAL A 98 -6.20 -7.12 -7.03
C VAL A 98 -6.05 -6.88 -5.54
N ARG A 99 -5.79 -7.96 -4.81
CA ARG A 99 -5.69 -8.00 -3.35
C ARG A 99 -4.37 -8.62 -2.98
N MET A 100 -3.63 -7.97 -2.09
CA MET A 100 -2.31 -8.48 -1.71
C MET A 100 -2.07 -8.34 -0.20
N LEU A 101 -1.35 -9.32 0.35
CA LEU A 101 -0.99 -9.37 1.76
C LEU A 101 0.52 -9.53 1.91
N LYS A 102 1.09 -8.84 2.89
CA LYS A 102 2.48 -8.98 3.29
C LYS A 102 2.57 -9.28 4.78
N ILE A 103 3.41 -10.25 5.13
CA ILE A 103 3.87 -10.42 6.51
C ILE A 103 4.97 -9.38 6.78
N LEU A 104 4.81 -8.61 7.84
CA LEU A 104 5.71 -7.54 8.25
C LEU A 104 6.90 -8.07 9.04
#